data_AF-A0A9E1VZQ1-F1
#
_entry.id   AF-A0A9E1VZQ1-F1
#
_cell.length_a   1.000
_cell.length_b   1.000
_cell.length_c   1.000
_cell.angle_alpha   90.00
_cell.angle_beta   90.00
_cell.angle_gamma   90.00
#
_symmetry.space_group_name_H-M   'P 1'
#
loop_
_entity.id
_entity.type
_entity.pdbx_description
1 polymer ?
#
loop_
_entity_poly.entity_id
_entity_poly.type
_entity_poly.pdbx_seq_one_letter_code
_entity_poly.pdbx_strand_id
1 'polypeptide(L)'
;QGLQLRIVDKDIKLSGKNLSRGSVVVIAMDNPGISELTSTIKRTAQNLNISVSSLFSGFGPEELPDWGGRHFRLLTKPQIAILSHEGFSSYDVGVSWWSLDHHLGIRHSQLNTSMIGYADLRRYNTLIMPSGYRSLDQNELSVLKDWVKQGGTLIANNSSTRMLISDKSITSIRDVSDSIENSHEYNIKLQREFLSKNISIDLDYVNNNKLTSDISYPWEETENRIDSDTLQKRDKWQSLFMPSGAFVSGRIDDKHWLTFGTINTLPLLYSNYPILMAGSGSKAVIRVGELTKNNNQDKYKTINWSDIPPGNELNVRMSGLVWPEASVRIANSAYLTQERYGKGQIILFSGEPNFRGSTLGTNRLWLNSVVYGSGLGTSPRIKP
;
A
#
# COMPACT_ATOMS: atom_id res chain seq x y z
N GLN A 1 13.08 -7.62 -23.30
CA GLN A 1 13.87 -6.60 -24.02
C GLN A 1 15.13 -6.16 -23.25
N GLY A 2 15.27 -6.44 -21.95
CA GLY A 2 16.55 -6.24 -21.23
C GLY A 2 16.88 -4.79 -20.88
N LEU A 3 15.96 -3.86 -21.14
CA LEU A 3 16.12 -2.44 -20.88
C LEU A 3 16.13 -2.12 -19.39
N GLN A 4 17.02 -1.21 -19.00
CA GLN A 4 17.03 -0.55 -17.71
C GLN A 4 16.05 0.64 -17.77
N LEU A 5 15.09 0.64 -16.84
CA LEU A 5 14.01 1.61 -16.78
C LEU A 5 14.04 2.30 -15.43
N ARG A 6 13.80 3.60 -15.40
CA ARG A 6 13.57 4.35 -14.17
C ARG A 6 12.11 4.73 -14.03
N ILE A 7 11.67 4.94 -12.80
CA ILE A 7 10.36 5.51 -12.49
C ILE A 7 10.55 6.79 -11.68
N VAL A 8 9.70 7.77 -11.95
CA VAL A 8 9.68 9.03 -11.20
C VAL A 8 8.68 8.92 -10.05
N ASP A 9 9.09 9.20 -8.81
CA ASP A 9 8.22 9.08 -7.63
C ASP A 9 7.51 10.38 -7.21
N LYS A 10 7.78 11.50 -7.90
CA LYS A 10 7.17 12.82 -7.70
C LYS A 10 6.73 13.41 -9.03
N ASP A 11 5.74 14.30 -9.03
CA ASP A 11 5.41 15.08 -10.22
C ASP A 11 6.57 16.01 -10.58
N ILE A 12 6.92 16.07 -11.87
CA ILE A 12 8.07 16.82 -12.36
C ILE A 12 7.74 17.60 -13.63
N LYS A 13 8.50 18.67 -13.86
CA LYS A 13 8.48 19.44 -15.10
C LYS A 13 9.88 19.45 -15.70
N LEU A 14 10.02 18.85 -16.88
CA LEU A 14 11.31 18.72 -17.57
C LEU A 14 11.17 19.00 -19.04
N SER A 15 12.11 19.74 -19.62
CA SER A 15 12.08 20.07 -21.06
C SER A 15 10.73 20.66 -21.51
N GLY A 16 10.08 21.45 -20.64
CA GLY A 16 8.75 22.02 -20.88
C GLY A 16 7.57 21.04 -20.80
N LYS A 17 7.79 19.78 -20.43
CA LYS A 17 6.74 18.76 -20.28
C LYS A 17 6.46 18.49 -18.81
N ASN A 18 5.17 18.40 -18.46
CA ASN A 18 4.73 17.93 -17.16
C ASN A 18 4.61 16.40 -17.19
N LEU A 19 5.27 15.74 -16.25
CA LEU A 19 5.22 14.29 -16.07
C LEU A 19 4.71 13.98 -14.68
N SER A 20 3.70 13.13 -14.61
CA SER A 20 3.13 12.70 -13.35
C SER A 20 4.00 11.64 -12.67
N ARG A 21 3.91 11.55 -11.34
CA ARG A 21 4.49 10.45 -10.58
C ARG A 21 4.04 9.10 -11.16
N GLY A 22 4.97 8.16 -11.22
CA GLY A 22 4.79 6.86 -11.88
C GLY A 22 5.14 6.86 -13.38
N SER A 23 5.50 8.00 -13.98
CA SER A 23 6.03 8.00 -15.35
C SER A 23 7.33 7.19 -15.45
N VAL A 24 7.40 6.38 -16.51
CA VAL A 24 8.60 5.57 -16.84
C VAL A 24 9.55 6.39 -17.69
N VAL A 25 10.82 6.39 -17.31
CA VAL A 25 11.89 7.13 -17.96
C VAL A 25 12.95 6.14 -18.45
N VAL A 26 13.34 6.29 -19.70
CA VAL A 26 14.40 5.48 -20.32
C VAL A 26 15.55 6.40 -20.67
N ILE A 27 16.71 6.14 -20.08
CA ILE A 27 17.91 6.96 -20.25
C ILE A 27 18.91 6.16 -21.09
N ALA A 28 19.48 6.80 -22.11
CA ALA A 28 20.50 6.17 -22.96
C ALA A 28 21.75 5.76 -22.16
N MET A 29 22.13 6.58 -21.17
CA MET A 29 23.26 6.31 -20.27
C MET A 29 23.08 5.05 -19.41
N ASP A 30 21.85 4.69 -19.02
CA ASP A 30 21.55 3.43 -18.31
C ASP A 30 21.54 2.22 -19.26
N ASN A 31 21.52 2.45 -20.59
CA ASN A 31 21.36 1.44 -21.63
C ASN A 31 22.44 1.55 -22.75
N PRO A 32 23.73 1.65 -22.42
CA PRO A 32 24.78 1.97 -23.41
C PRO A 32 24.99 0.90 -24.48
N GLY A 33 24.65 -0.36 -24.19
CA GLY A 33 24.83 -1.50 -25.10
C GLY A 33 23.70 -1.73 -26.10
N ILE A 34 22.70 -0.85 -26.17
CA ILE A 34 21.50 -1.05 -27.01
C ILE A 34 21.49 -0.02 -28.13
N SER A 35 21.98 -0.42 -29.31
CA SER A 35 22.06 0.43 -30.50
C SER A 35 20.69 0.91 -31.01
N GLU A 36 19.66 0.08 -30.87
CA GLU A 36 18.29 0.34 -31.34
C GLU A 36 17.33 0.79 -30.22
N LEU A 37 17.83 1.55 -29.25
CA LEU A 37 17.04 1.98 -28.09
C LEU A 37 15.79 2.77 -28.52
N THR A 38 15.97 3.80 -29.35
CA THR A 38 14.90 4.70 -29.77
C THR A 38 13.82 3.99 -30.60
N SER A 39 14.22 3.12 -31.53
CA SER A 39 13.26 2.33 -32.35
C SER A 39 12.49 1.34 -31.48
N THR A 40 13.15 0.72 -30.50
CA THR A 40 12.51 -0.19 -29.54
C THR A 40 11.49 0.53 -28.66
N ILE A 41 11.81 1.73 -28.17
CA ILE A 41 10.89 2.56 -27.39
C ILE A 41 9.68 2.96 -28.26
N LYS A 42 9.91 3.47 -29.48
CA LYS A 42 8.83 3.88 -30.40
C LYS A 42 7.88 2.74 -30.73
N ARG A 43 8.41 1.56 -31.08
CA ARG A 43 7.62 0.35 -31.37
C ARG A 43 6.81 -0.09 -30.15
N THR A 44 7.43 -0.11 -28.98
CA THR A 44 6.74 -0.54 -27.74
C THR A 44 5.63 0.44 -27.38
N ALA A 45 5.87 1.74 -27.52
CA ALA A 45 4.88 2.77 -27.27
C ALA A 45 3.69 2.70 -28.24
N GLN A 46 3.94 2.45 -29.52
CA GLN A 46 2.89 2.22 -30.52
C GLN A 46 2.04 0.99 -30.18
N ASN A 47 2.68 -0.13 -29.82
CA ASN A 47 1.98 -1.35 -29.45
C ASN A 47 1.10 -1.19 -28.20
N LEU A 48 1.55 -0.39 -27.23
CA LEU A 48 0.83 -0.14 -25.98
C LEU A 48 -0.13 1.07 -26.07
N ASN A 49 -0.14 1.78 -27.20
CA ASN A 49 -0.85 3.04 -27.38
C ASN A 49 -0.52 4.09 -26.29
N ILE A 50 0.78 4.24 -25.97
CA ILE A 50 1.29 5.17 -24.95
C ILE A 50 2.03 6.32 -25.64
N SER A 51 1.87 7.54 -25.12
CA SER A 51 2.61 8.70 -25.59
C SER A 51 4.07 8.68 -25.11
N VAL A 52 5.01 9.00 -26.00
CA VAL A 52 6.43 9.14 -25.68
C VAL A 52 6.83 10.59 -25.84
N SER A 53 7.46 11.14 -24.82
CA SER A 53 8.07 12.46 -24.87
C SER A 53 9.59 12.34 -24.85
N SER A 54 10.25 13.01 -25.80
CA SER A 54 11.70 13.19 -25.73
C SER A 54 12.02 14.24 -24.67
N LEU A 55 13.03 13.97 -23.86
CA LEU A 55 13.55 14.93 -22.89
C LEU A 55 15.00 15.27 -23.25
N PHE A 56 15.37 16.54 -23.20
CA PHE A 56 16.69 17.03 -23.66
C PHE A 56 17.57 17.53 -22.51
N SER A 57 16.97 17.87 -21.37
CA SER A 57 17.68 18.29 -20.15
C SER A 57 17.13 17.58 -18.93
N GLY A 58 18.05 17.12 -18.09
CA GLY A 58 17.77 16.52 -16.79
C GLY A 58 17.70 17.49 -15.62
N PHE A 59 17.87 18.78 -15.90
CA PHE A 59 17.67 19.84 -14.92
C PHE A 59 16.21 20.27 -14.90
N GLY A 60 15.58 20.13 -13.74
CA GLY A 60 14.30 20.76 -13.46
C GLY A 60 14.48 22.27 -13.24
N PRO A 61 13.45 23.09 -13.44
CA PRO A 61 13.45 24.44 -12.90
C PRO A 61 13.51 24.42 -11.36
N GLU A 62 14.37 25.25 -10.78
CA GLU A 62 14.46 25.49 -9.32
C GLU A 62 14.74 24.21 -8.51
N GLU A 63 13.89 23.87 -7.53
CA GLU A 63 14.02 22.70 -6.64
C GLU A 63 13.34 21.43 -7.20
N LEU A 64 12.94 21.43 -8.47
CA LEU A 64 12.31 20.26 -9.07
C LEU A 64 13.30 19.10 -9.24
N PRO A 65 12.84 17.85 -9.16
CA PRO A 65 13.73 16.71 -9.22
C PRO A 65 14.52 16.57 -10.52
N ASP A 66 15.84 16.44 -10.38
CA ASP A 66 16.77 16.16 -11.48
C ASP A 66 16.94 14.66 -11.75
N TRP A 67 17.37 14.30 -12.97
CA TRP A 67 17.55 12.89 -13.39
C TRP A 67 18.55 12.08 -12.57
N GLY A 68 19.58 12.76 -12.05
CA GLY A 68 20.56 12.17 -11.12
C GLY A 68 20.08 12.15 -9.66
N GLY A 69 18.93 12.76 -9.38
CA GLY A 69 18.38 12.92 -8.04
C GLY A 69 17.66 11.66 -7.53
N ARG A 70 17.37 11.67 -6.23
CA ARG A 70 16.72 10.56 -5.51
C ARG A 70 15.33 10.16 -6.03
N HIS A 71 14.71 10.97 -6.90
CA HIS A 71 13.34 10.77 -7.37
C HIS A 71 13.26 9.92 -8.64
N PHE A 72 14.40 9.60 -9.28
CA PHE A 72 14.49 8.70 -10.43
C PHE A 72 14.98 7.33 -9.98
N ARG A 73 14.05 6.44 -9.66
CA ARG A 73 14.35 5.12 -9.10
C ARG A 73 14.52 4.09 -10.21
N LEU A 74 15.67 3.41 -10.24
CA LEU A 74 15.89 2.29 -11.14
C LEU A 74 14.97 1.13 -10.79
N LEU A 75 14.25 0.61 -11.77
CA LEU A 75 13.34 -0.52 -11.61
C LEU A 75 14.11 -1.84 -11.62
N THR A 76 13.71 -2.73 -10.73
CA THR A 76 14.17 -4.13 -10.74
C THR A 76 13.16 -4.97 -11.49
N LYS A 77 13.64 -5.86 -12.38
CA LYS A 77 12.77 -6.77 -13.11
C LYS A 77 12.08 -7.74 -12.13
N PRO A 78 10.74 -7.84 -12.12
CA PRO A 78 10.05 -8.78 -11.25
C PRO A 78 10.26 -10.23 -11.73
N GLN A 79 10.50 -11.12 -10.78
CA GLN A 79 10.58 -12.57 -10.91
C GLN A 79 9.53 -13.16 -9.97
N ILE A 80 8.38 -13.51 -10.55
CA ILE A 80 7.13 -13.67 -9.81
C ILE A 80 6.83 -15.15 -9.59
N ALA A 81 6.42 -15.50 -8.37
CA ALA A 81 5.74 -16.73 -8.06
C ALA A 81 4.38 -16.45 -7.40
N ILE A 82 3.36 -17.25 -7.76
CA ILE A 82 2.06 -17.29 -7.10
C ILE A 82 1.99 -18.59 -6.29
N LEU A 83 1.66 -18.49 -5.00
CA LEU A 83 1.30 -19.65 -4.19
C LEU A 83 -0.09 -20.15 -4.60
N SER A 84 -0.21 -21.45 -4.86
CA SER A 84 -1.45 -22.06 -5.35
C SER A 84 -1.60 -23.52 -4.92
N HIS A 85 -2.60 -24.21 -5.50
CA HIS A 85 -3.01 -25.58 -5.21
C HIS A 85 -3.75 -25.73 -3.86
N GLU A 86 -3.48 -26.80 -3.12
CA GLU A 86 -4.15 -27.12 -1.87
C GLU A 86 -3.96 -26.00 -0.84
N GLY A 87 -5.05 -25.60 -0.20
CA GLY A 87 -5.01 -24.55 0.81
C GLY A 87 -5.33 -23.15 0.28
N PHE A 88 -5.52 -22.96 -1.03
CA PHE A 88 -5.81 -21.67 -1.64
C PHE A 88 -7.16 -21.64 -2.33
N SER A 89 -7.80 -20.47 -2.34
CA SER A 89 -9.00 -20.23 -3.12
C SER A 89 -8.65 -20.29 -4.61
N SER A 90 -9.18 -21.29 -5.32
CA SER A 90 -9.00 -21.41 -6.79
C SER A 90 -9.50 -20.15 -7.52
N TYR A 91 -10.50 -19.49 -6.95
CA TYR A 91 -11.04 -18.23 -7.45
C TYR A 91 -10.00 -17.11 -7.40
N ASP A 92 -9.38 -16.91 -6.25
CA ASP A 92 -8.45 -15.80 -6.02
C ASP A 92 -7.08 -16.05 -6.70
N VAL A 93 -6.64 -17.31 -6.72
CA VAL A 93 -5.50 -17.75 -7.55
C VAL A 93 -5.79 -17.48 -9.03
N GLY A 94 -6.97 -17.89 -9.51
CA GLY A 94 -7.35 -17.76 -10.92
C GLY A 94 -7.40 -16.29 -11.36
N VAL A 95 -7.98 -15.40 -10.55
CA VAL A 95 -8.03 -13.97 -10.89
C VAL A 95 -6.69 -13.27 -10.76
N SER A 96 -5.84 -13.68 -9.81
CA SER A 96 -4.46 -13.21 -9.71
C SER A 96 -3.64 -13.62 -10.93
N TRP A 97 -3.75 -14.88 -11.35
CA TRP A 97 -3.14 -15.38 -12.58
C TRP A 97 -3.65 -14.61 -13.81
N TRP A 98 -4.97 -14.49 -13.97
CA TRP A 98 -5.56 -13.73 -15.06
C TRP A 98 -5.08 -12.27 -15.09
N SER A 99 -4.96 -11.63 -13.93
CA SER A 99 -4.47 -10.24 -13.84
C SER A 99 -3.03 -10.10 -14.35
N LEU A 100 -2.16 -11.09 -14.07
CA LEU A 100 -0.79 -11.08 -14.60
C LEU A 100 -0.76 -11.29 -16.12
N ASP A 101 -1.48 -12.30 -16.63
CA ASP A 101 -1.42 -12.65 -18.05
C ASP A 101 -2.11 -11.60 -18.92
N HIS A 102 -3.28 -11.12 -18.50
CA HIS A 102 -4.08 -10.20 -19.29
C HIS A 102 -3.54 -8.76 -19.23
N HIS A 103 -3.09 -8.28 -18.07
CA HIS A 103 -2.64 -6.87 -17.94
C HIS A 103 -1.14 -6.67 -18.08
N LEU A 104 -0.31 -7.64 -17.68
CA LEU A 104 1.15 -7.48 -17.67
C LEU A 104 1.87 -8.33 -18.71
N GLY A 105 1.35 -9.52 -19.03
CA GLY A 105 2.02 -10.48 -19.91
C GLY A 105 3.40 -10.92 -19.38
N ILE A 106 3.58 -10.95 -18.06
CA ILE A 106 4.86 -11.29 -17.42
C ILE A 106 4.87 -12.77 -17.05
N ARG A 107 5.96 -13.45 -17.44
CA ARG A 107 6.20 -14.84 -17.03
C ARG A 107 6.26 -14.94 -15.51
N HIS A 108 5.47 -15.86 -14.98
CA HIS A 108 5.40 -16.17 -13.56
C HIS A 108 5.40 -17.70 -13.36
N SER A 109 5.65 -18.15 -12.14
CA SER A 109 5.53 -19.57 -11.76
C SER A 109 4.38 -19.74 -10.77
N GLN A 110 3.71 -20.89 -10.82
CA GLN A 110 2.84 -21.33 -9.75
C GLN A 110 3.61 -22.29 -8.86
N LEU A 111 3.61 -22.03 -7.55
CA LEU A 111 4.27 -22.88 -6.56
C LEU A 111 3.19 -23.53 -5.69
N ASN A 112 3.26 -24.85 -5.55
CA ASN A 112 2.50 -25.52 -4.53
C ASN A 112 3.08 -25.15 -3.16
N THR A 113 2.23 -24.71 -2.25
CA THR A 113 2.64 -24.26 -0.91
C THR A 113 3.36 -25.35 -0.12
N SER A 114 3.04 -26.63 -0.33
CA SER A 114 3.79 -27.74 0.31
C SER A 114 5.28 -27.76 -0.05
N MET A 115 5.67 -27.10 -1.15
CA MET A 115 7.05 -27.00 -1.59
C MET A 115 7.80 -25.85 -0.95
N ILE A 116 7.15 -24.91 -0.24
CA ILE A 116 7.82 -23.73 0.32
C ILE A 116 8.95 -24.13 1.27
N GLY A 117 8.75 -25.16 2.07
CA GLY A 117 9.73 -25.62 3.06
C GLY A 117 11.06 -26.13 2.48
N TYR A 118 11.12 -26.47 1.18
CA TYR A 118 12.31 -27.04 0.53
C TYR A 118 12.62 -26.49 -0.86
N ALA A 119 11.75 -25.68 -1.45
CA ALA A 119 11.96 -25.08 -2.75
C ALA A 119 12.98 -23.93 -2.68
N ASP A 120 13.79 -23.79 -3.74
CA ASP A 120 14.69 -22.65 -3.85
C ASP A 120 13.95 -21.37 -4.25
N LEU A 121 13.50 -20.63 -3.23
CA LEU A 121 12.82 -19.35 -3.41
C LEU A 121 13.75 -18.23 -3.94
N ARG A 122 15.08 -18.45 -4.03
CA ARG A 122 16.03 -17.42 -4.52
C ARG A 122 15.79 -17.04 -5.98
N ARG A 123 15.13 -17.91 -6.74
CA ARG A 123 14.73 -17.68 -8.14
C ARG A 123 13.67 -16.58 -8.29
N TYR A 124 13.00 -16.22 -7.19
CA TYR A 124 11.92 -15.25 -7.14
C TYR A 124 12.29 -14.08 -6.23
N ASN A 125 11.86 -12.88 -6.63
CA ASN A 125 11.96 -11.66 -5.82
C ASN A 125 10.59 -11.12 -5.39
N THR A 126 9.51 -11.60 -6.01
CA THR A 126 8.12 -11.30 -5.65
C THR A 126 7.36 -12.60 -5.49
N LEU A 127 6.72 -12.77 -4.32
CA LEU A 127 5.86 -13.90 -4.00
C LEU A 127 4.46 -13.38 -3.70
N ILE A 128 3.47 -13.91 -4.41
CA ILE A 128 2.07 -13.59 -4.24
C ILE A 128 1.43 -14.73 -3.46
N MET A 129 0.75 -14.40 -2.36
CA MET A 129 0.01 -15.31 -1.51
C MET A 129 -1.48 -14.92 -1.57
N PRO A 130 -2.23 -15.47 -2.55
CA PRO A 130 -3.67 -15.30 -2.65
C PRO A 130 -4.39 -15.74 -1.37
N SER A 131 -5.66 -15.39 -1.23
CA SER A 131 -6.55 -15.84 -0.16
C SER A 131 -6.54 -17.36 -0.05
N GLY A 132 -6.17 -17.87 1.13
CA GLY A 132 -6.11 -19.29 1.43
C GLY A 132 -6.65 -19.63 2.81
N TYR A 133 -6.97 -20.90 2.99
CA TYR A 133 -7.50 -21.52 4.21
C TYR A 133 -6.47 -22.40 4.92
N ARG A 134 -5.30 -22.60 4.31
CA ARG A 134 -4.20 -23.35 4.91
C ARG A 134 -3.29 -22.44 5.73
N SER A 135 -2.98 -22.86 6.96
CA SER A 135 -1.91 -22.28 7.76
C SER A 135 -0.54 -22.80 7.30
N LEU A 136 0.47 -21.93 7.35
CA LEU A 136 1.86 -22.34 7.18
C LEU A 136 2.36 -22.97 8.48
N ASP A 137 3.12 -24.07 8.38
CA ASP A 137 3.81 -24.61 9.54
C ASP A 137 5.01 -23.72 9.95
N GLN A 138 5.63 -24.03 11.09
CA GLN A 138 6.75 -23.23 11.61
C GLN A 138 7.96 -23.21 10.66
N ASN A 139 8.22 -24.30 9.93
CA ASN A 139 9.33 -24.39 9.00
C ASN A 139 9.05 -23.56 7.74
N GLU A 140 7.88 -23.73 7.12
CA GLU A 140 7.43 -22.95 5.96
C GLU A 140 7.46 -21.45 6.25
N LEU A 141 6.96 -21.07 7.43
CA LEU A 141 6.97 -19.69 7.89
C LEU A 141 8.40 -19.17 8.13
N SER A 142 9.30 -19.98 8.70
CA SER A 142 10.70 -19.60 8.88
C SER A 142 11.39 -19.37 7.53
N VAL A 143 11.22 -20.28 6.57
CA VAL A 143 11.76 -20.14 5.22
C VAL A 143 11.22 -18.88 4.53
N LEU A 144 9.91 -18.63 4.66
CA LEU A 144 9.29 -17.43 4.11
C LEU A 144 9.87 -16.15 4.74
N LYS A 145 10.00 -16.11 6.08
CA LYS A 145 10.62 -14.98 6.80
C LYS A 145 12.04 -14.73 6.33
N ASP A 146 12.87 -15.77 6.24
CA ASP A 146 14.25 -15.63 5.80
C ASP A 146 14.34 -15.13 4.35
N TRP A 147 13.46 -15.60 3.48
CA TRP A 147 13.37 -15.14 2.10
C TRP A 147 12.99 -13.66 2.00
N VAL A 148 12.00 -13.20 2.77
CA VAL A 148 11.62 -11.78 2.86
C VAL A 148 12.79 -10.98 3.42
N LYS A 149 13.39 -11.40 4.55
CA LYS A 149 14.52 -10.72 5.20
C LYS A 149 15.69 -10.48 4.25
N GLN A 150 15.91 -11.39 3.31
CA GLN A 150 16.95 -11.30 2.28
C GLN A 150 16.63 -10.37 1.11
N GLY A 151 15.44 -9.76 1.01
CA GLY A 151 15.07 -8.86 -0.08
C GLY A 151 13.84 -9.31 -0.89
N GLY A 152 13.13 -10.35 -0.44
CA GLY A 152 11.87 -10.77 -1.07
C GLY A 152 10.74 -9.78 -0.82
N THR A 153 9.83 -9.65 -1.78
CA THR A 153 8.56 -8.93 -1.63
C THR A 153 7.41 -9.93 -1.50
N LEU A 154 6.83 -10.02 -0.30
CA LEU A 154 5.63 -10.82 -0.05
C LEU A 154 4.38 -9.95 -0.25
N ILE A 155 3.46 -10.39 -1.09
CA ILE A 155 2.16 -9.75 -1.31
C ILE A 155 1.09 -10.74 -0.87
N ALA A 156 0.26 -10.39 0.11
CA ALA A 156 -0.84 -11.25 0.55
C ALA A 156 -2.16 -10.48 0.61
N ASN A 157 -3.25 -11.21 0.45
CA ASN A 157 -4.60 -10.64 0.49
C ASN A 157 -5.59 -11.51 1.26
N ASN A 158 -6.61 -10.87 1.82
CA ASN A 158 -7.75 -11.49 2.49
C ASN A 158 -7.35 -12.53 3.56
N SER A 159 -7.70 -13.81 3.41
CA SER A 159 -7.50 -14.82 4.45
C SER A 159 -6.02 -15.11 4.72
N SER A 160 -5.17 -14.96 3.71
CA SER A 160 -3.72 -15.09 3.87
C SER A 160 -3.12 -13.92 4.65
N THR A 161 -3.64 -12.70 4.44
CA THR A 161 -3.32 -11.55 5.30
C THR A 161 -3.71 -11.85 6.74
N ARG A 162 -4.92 -12.38 6.98
CA ARG A 162 -5.41 -12.75 8.32
C ARG A 162 -4.49 -13.77 9.00
N MET A 163 -4.01 -14.77 8.26
CA MET A 163 -3.07 -15.77 8.75
C MET A 163 -1.71 -15.17 9.13
N LEU A 164 -1.20 -14.22 8.33
CA LEU A 164 0.10 -13.60 8.60
C LEU A 164 0.07 -12.69 9.82
N ILE A 165 -1.01 -11.92 10.00
CA ILE A 165 -1.13 -10.99 11.14
C ILE A 165 -1.36 -11.72 12.48
N SER A 166 -1.94 -12.92 12.47
CA SER A 166 -2.16 -13.71 13.69
C SER A 166 -0.88 -14.34 14.24
N ASP A 167 0.10 -14.64 13.39
CA ASP A 167 1.40 -15.21 13.78
C ASP A 167 2.30 -14.21 14.56
N LYS A 168 1.98 -12.91 14.51
CA LYS A 168 2.67 -11.78 15.18
C LYS A 168 4.15 -11.60 14.90
N SER A 169 4.87 -12.59 14.38
CA SER A 169 6.32 -12.59 14.28
C SER A 169 6.86 -12.27 12.88
N ILE A 170 6.02 -12.36 11.85
CA ILE A 170 6.37 -11.94 10.48
C ILE A 170 6.03 -10.48 10.19
N THR A 171 4.98 -9.95 10.81
CA THR A 171 4.42 -8.62 10.51
C THR A 171 4.12 -7.84 11.79
N SER A 172 4.23 -6.51 11.72
CA SER A 172 3.79 -5.59 12.78
C SER A 172 2.30 -5.24 12.70
N ILE A 173 1.64 -5.58 11.59
CA ILE A 173 0.24 -5.27 11.35
C ILE A 173 -0.62 -6.21 12.20
N ARG A 174 -1.69 -5.66 12.78
CA ARG A 174 -2.63 -6.40 13.63
C ARG A 174 -4.05 -6.25 13.12
N ASP A 175 -4.91 -7.18 13.50
CA ASP A 175 -6.34 -6.97 13.36
C ASP A 175 -6.79 -5.90 14.38
N VAL A 176 -7.90 -5.21 14.09
CA VAL A 176 -8.46 -4.22 15.01
C VAL A 176 -8.74 -4.83 16.38
N SER A 177 -9.23 -6.07 16.42
CA SER A 177 -9.54 -6.78 17.66
C SER A 177 -8.31 -7.00 18.56
N ASP A 178 -7.16 -7.34 17.96
CA ASP A 178 -5.89 -7.59 18.66
C ASP A 178 -5.12 -6.31 19.06
N SER A 179 -5.60 -5.14 18.63
CA SER A 179 -4.88 -3.86 18.81
C SER A 179 -5.60 -2.87 19.72
N ILE A 180 -6.75 -3.25 20.29
CA ILE A 180 -7.56 -2.35 21.13
C ILE A 180 -6.81 -1.87 22.37
N GLU A 181 -6.01 -2.74 23.00
CA GLU A 181 -5.19 -2.38 24.18
C GLU A 181 -4.19 -1.26 23.86
N ASN A 182 -3.64 -1.26 22.65
CA ASN A 182 -2.68 -0.27 22.16
C ASN A 182 -3.33 0.78 21.23
N SER A 183 -4.67 0.88 21.24
CA SER A 183 -5.45 1.76 20.36
C SER A 183 -4.94 3.21 20.34
N HIS A 184 -4.46 3.69 21.48
CA HIS A 184 -3.91 5.02 21.60
C HIS A 184 -2.68 5.25 20.70
N GLU A 185 -1.76 4.29 20.62
CA GLU A 185 -0.56 4.39 19.77
C GLU A 185 -0.92 4.43 18.29
N TYR A 186 -1.87 3.59 17.87
CA TYR A 186 -2.38 3.57 16.50
C TYR A 186 -3.07 4.89 16.14
N ASN A 187 -3.81 5.48 17.08
CA ASN A 187 -4.45 6.78 16.88
C ASN A 187 -3.42 7.91 16.77
N ILE A 188 -2.40 7.97 17.62
CA ILE A 188 -1.32 8.96 17.50
C ILE A 188 -0.68 8.88 16.11
N LYS A 189 -0.43 7.66 15.62
CA LYS A 189 0.11 7.47 14.28
C LYS A 189 -0.84 7.98 13.20
N LEU A 190 -2.14 7.71 13.31
CA LEU A 190 -3.15 8.24 12.40
C LEU A 190 -3.16 9.78 12.40
N GLN A 191 -3.07 10.42 13.57
CA GLN A 191 -3.00 11.87 13.67
C GLN A 191 -1.75 12.43 12.99
N ARG A 192 -0.59 11.78 13.17
CA ARG A 192 0.64 12.15 12.44
C ARG A 192 0.44 12.08 10.93
N GLU A 193 -0.26 11.06 10.44
CA GLU A 193 -0.59 10.96 9.00
C GLU A 193 -1.47 12.12 8.53
N PHE A 194 -2.50 12.51 9.29
CA PHE A 194 -3.34 13.66 8.95
C PHE A 194 -2.58 14.98 8.96
N LEU A 195 -1.81 15.24 10.02
CA LEU A 195 -1.00 16.46 10.14
C LEU A 195 0.07 16.55 9.04
N SER A 196 0.63 15.43 8.60
CA SER A 196 1.62 15.42 7.50
C SER A 196 1.08 15.89 6.15
N LYS A 197 -0.26 15.96 6.00
CA LYS A 197 -0.91 16.51 4.80
C LYS A 197 -1.05 18.03 4.85
N ASN A 198 -1.00 18.65 6.03
CA ASN A 198 -1.07 20.10 6.17
C ASN A 198 0.35 20.67 6.34
N ILE A 199 0.82 21.44 5.34
CA ILE A 199 2.21 21.92 5.26
C ILE A 199 2.28 23.44 5.54
N SER A 200 1.21 24.06 6.07
CA SER A 200 1.28 25.47 6.48
C SER A 200 2.20 25.63 7.69
N ILE A 201 3.40 26.16 7.47
CA ILE A 201 4.36 26.49 8.53
C ILE A 201 4.20 27.97 8.87
N ASP A 202 3.94 28.28 10.13
CA ASP A 202 4.01 29.64 10.65
C ASP A 202 5.47 30.01 10.90
N LEU A 203 6.07 30.77 9.98
CA LEU A 203 7.47 31.18 10.05
C LEU A 203 7.75 32.12 11.21
N ASP A 204 6.79 32.96 11.60
CA ASP A 204 6.96 33.90 12.71
C ASP A 204 6.97 33.15 14.04
N TYR A 205 6.09 32.15 14.18
CA TYR A 205 6.08 31.23 15.32
C TYR A 205 7.40 30.44 15.41
N VAL A 206 7.90 29.89 14.29
CA VAL A 206 9.12 29.06 14.25
C VAL A 206 10.40 29.88 14.45
N ASN A 207 10.48 31.08 13.89
CA ASN A 207 11.68 31.94 14.00
C ASN A 207 11.71 32.75 15.30
N ASN A 208 10.71 32.61 16.16
CA ASN A 208 10.69 33.28 17.45
C ASN A 208 11.75 32.67 18.39
N ASN A 209 12.62 33.51 18.95
CA ASN A 209 13.67 33.09 19.88
C ASN A 209 13.15 32.88 21.32
N LYS A 210 11.88 33.18 21.59
CA LYS A 210 11.26 32.96 22.90
C LYS A 210 10.72 31.54 23.00
N LEU A 211 10.85 30.94 24.18
CA LEU A 211 10.21 29.67 24.49
C LEU A 211 8.67 29.87 24.47
N THR A 212 7.99 29.14 23.59
CA THR A 212 6.51 29.11 23.57
C THR A 212 6.01 27.98 24.47
N SER A 213 5.16 28.31 25.44
CA SER A 213 4.47 27.32 26.30
C SER A 213 3.23 26.71 25.66
N ASP A 214 2.68 27.37 24.64
CA ASP A 214 1.41 27.02 24.01
C ASP A 214 1.65 26.02 22.87
N ILE A 215 2.06 24.81 23.22
CA ILE A 215 2.19 23.68 22.29
C ILE A 215 1.00 22.77 22.53
N SER A 216 0.13 22.66 21.52
CA SER A 216 -0.97 21.70 21.56
C SER A 216 -0.54 20.36 20.97
N TYR A 217 -0.89 19.29 21.68
CA TYR A 217 -0.67 17.93 21.19
C TYR A 217 -1.99 17.30 20.76
N PRO A 218 -2.03 16.59 19.61
CA PRO A 218 -3.27 16.00 19.10
C PRO A 218 -3.93 15.01 20.06
N TRP A 219 -3.16 14.41 20.96
CA TRP A 219 -3.68 13.48 21.96
C TRP A 219 -4.25 14.14 23.21
N GLU A 220 -4.05 15.45 23.39
CA GLU A 220 -4.60 16.23 24.51
C GLU A 220 -5.93 16.88 24.16
N GLU A 221 -6.16 17.17 22.87
CA GLU A 221 -7.36 17.83 22.36
C GLU A 221 -8.59 16.91 22.23
N THR A 222 -8.45 15.62 22.55
CA THR A 222 -9.50 14.62 22.36
C THR A 222 -10.33 14.46 23.62
N GLU A 223 -11.57 14.96 23.59
CA GLU A 223 -12.56 14.78 24.65
C GLU A 223 -13.19 13.37 24.56
N ASN A 224 -13.40 12.71 25.71
CA ASN A 224 -14.18 11.46 25.83
C ASN A 224 -13.61 10.22 25.11
N ARG A 225 -12.34 9.88 25.36
CA ARG A 225 -11.81 8.58 24.92
C ARG A 225 -12.54 7.41 25.57
N ILE A 226 -12.84 6.42 24.75
CA ILE A 226 -13.47 5.17 25.18
C ILE A 226 -12.38 4.29 25.79
N ASP A 227 -12.65 3.70 26.95
CA ASP A 227 -11.75 2.75 27.60
C ASP A 227 -11.61 1.44 26.78
N SER A 228 -10.53 0.71 27.03
CA SER A 228 -10.20 -0.50 26.27
C SER A 228 -11.23 -1.62 26.44
N ASP A 229 -11.81 -1.81 27.64
CA ASP A 229 -12.83 -2.84 27.88
C ASP A 229 -14.13 -2.53 27.11
N THR A 230 -14.57 -1.27 27.14
CA THR A 230 -15.72 -0.80 26.36
C THR A 230 -15.45 -0.91 24.86
N LEU A 231 -14.24 -0.58 24.39
CA LEU A 231 -13.86 -0.77 22.98
C LEU A 231 -13.89 -2.26 22.57
N GLN A 232 -13.43 -3.18 23.42
CA GLN A 232 -13.49 -4.62 23.14
C GLN A 232 -14.95 -5.11 23.05
N LYS A 233 -15.83 -4.68 23.96
CA LYS A 233 -17.26 -5.01 23.91
C LYS A 233 -17.92 -4.45 22.64
N ARG A 234 -17.59 -3.20 22.29
CA ARG A 234 -18.08 -2.54 21.07
C ARG A 234 -17.61 -3.25 19.81
N ASP A 235 -16.33 -3.61 19.71
CA ASP A 235 -15.81 -4.32 18.53
C ASP A 235 -16.52 -5.66 18.34
N LYS A 236 -16.68 -6.45 19.42
CA LYS A 236 -17.44 -7.71 19.38
C LYS A 236 -18.86 -7.50 18.87
N TRP A 237 -19.57 -6.50 19.37
CA TRP A 237 -20.92 -6.17 18.91
C TRP A 237 -20.95 -5.74 17.44
N GLN A 238 -20.09 -4.80 17.06
CA GLN A 238 -20.03 -4.24 15.72
C GLN A 238 -19.61 -5.29 14.68
N SER A 239 -18.84 -6.31 15.08
CA SER A 239 -18.41 -7.40 14.19
C SER A 239 -19.57 -8.20 13.60
N LEU A 240 -20.72 -8.23 14.27
CA LEU A 240 -21.93 -8.92 13.80
C LEU A 240 -22.56 -8.26 12.56
N PHE A 241 -22.23 -6.98 12.33
CA PHE A 241 -22.85 -6.16 11.30
C PHE A 241 -21.97 -5.98 10.06
N MET A 242 -20.84 -6.71 9.98
CA MET A 242 -19.91 -6.58 8.86
C MET A 242 -20.62 -6.78 7.51
N PRO A 243 -20.43 -5.87 6.53
CA PRO A 243 -21.11 -5.98 5.25
C PRO A 243 -20.65 -7.24 4.52
N SER A 244 -21.48 -7.72 3.59
CA SER A 244 -21.16 -8.82 2.68
C SER A 244 -21.35 -8.33 1.24
N GLY A 245 -20.38 -7.56 0.73
CA GLY A 245 -20.43 -7.00 -0.62
C GLY A 245 -20.97 -5.57 -0.67
N ALA A 246 -20.30 -4.64 0.01
CA ALA A 246 -20.58 -3.21 -0.10
C ALA A 246 -19.34 -2.46 -0.57
N PHE A 247 -19.53 -1.30 -1.22
CA PHE A 247 -18.43 -0.43 -1.59
C PHE A 247 -18.26 0.66 -0.53
N VAL A 248 -17.06 0.70 0.04
CA VAL A 248 -16.65 1.75 0.98
C VAL A 248 -15.54 2.58 0.36
N SER A 249 -15.43 3.84 0.79
CA SER A 249 -14.41 4.75 0.30
C SER A 249 -13.04 4.38 0.85
N GLY A 250 -12.02 4.47 0.02
CA GLY A 250 -10.63 4.25 0.36
C GLY A 250 -9.81 5.49 0.06
N ARG A 251 -9.42 6.22 1.11
CA ARG A 251 -8.47 7.33 1.06
C ARG A 251 -7.07 6.79 0.80
N ILE A 252 -6.37 7.32 -0.20
CA ILE A 252 -5.00 6.91 -0.51
C ILE A 252 -3.94 7.83 0.13
N ASP A 253 -2.74 7.29 0.31
CA ASP A 253 -1.49 8.04 0.42
C ASP A 253 -0.98 8.37 -0.99
N ASP A 254 -1.11 9.63 -1.39
CA ASP A 254 -0.73 10.15 -2.70
C ASP A 254 0.79 10.33 -2.87
N LYS A 255 1.59 10.13 -1.81
CA LYS A 255 3.06 10.14 -1.86
C LYS A 255 3.64 8.72 -1.95
N HIS A 256 2.84 7.69 -1.72
CA HIS A 256 3.30 6.30 -1.75
C HIS A 256 3.45 5.77 -3.19
N TRP A 257 4.52 5.04 -3.49
CA TRP A 257 4.77 4.49 -4.83
C TRP A 257 3.73 3.45 -5.26
N LEU A 258 3.11 2.76 -4.30
CA LEU A 258 2.03 1.80 -4.60
C LEU A 258 0.84 2.47 -5.29
N THR A 259 0.63 3.77 -5.09
CA THR A 259 -0.54 4.52 -5.60
C THR A 259 -0.27 5.21 -6.94
N PHE A 260 0.79 4.84 -7.67
CA PHE A 260 1.05 5.40 -8.99
C PHE A 260 -0.11 5.16 -9.97
N GLY A 261 -0.57 6.24 -10.59
CA GLY A 261 -1.68 6.22 -11.55
C GLY A 261 -3.05 5.91 -10.92
N THR A 262 -3.26 6.22 -9.64
CA THR A 262 -4.57 6.11 -8.98
C THR A 262 -5.13 7.47 -8.60
N ILE A 263 -6.45 7.56 -8.51
CA ILE A 263 -7.18 8.74 -7.98
C ILE A 263 -7.14 8.78 -6.45
N ASN A 264 -7.51 9.93 -5.85
CA ASN A 264 -7.38 10.20 -4.41
C ASN A 264 -8.30 9.35 -3.51
N THR A 265 -9.43 8.92 -4.04
CA THR A 265 -10.41 8.10 -3.33
C THR A 265 -10.81 6.92 -4.22
N LEU A 266 -10.64 5.70 -3.73
CA LEU A 266 -10.93 4.48 -4.46
C LEU A 266 -12.15 3.75 -3.86
N PRO A 267 -13.02 3.14 -4.68
CA PRO A 267 -14.02 2.23 -4.18
C PRO A 267 -13.35 0.93 -3.73
N LEU A 268 -13.53 0.59 -2.46
CA LEU A 268 -13.06 -0.65 -1.87
C LEU A 268 -14.26 -1.59 -1.73
N LEU A 269 -14.23 -2.72 -2.45
CA LEU A 269 -15.20 -3.78 -2.19
C LEU A 269 -14.88 -4.39 -0.83
N TYR A 270 -15.83 -4.31 0.09
CA TYR A 270 -15.68 -4.76 1.46
C TYR A 270 -16.66 -5.90 1.76
N SER A 271 -16.15 -6.89 2.50
CA SER A 271 -16.90 -8.03 3.02
C SER A 271 -16.41 -8.30 4.45
N ASN A 272 -16.56 -9.53 4.96
CA ASN A 272 -15.96 -9.95 6.23
C ASN A 272 -14.43 -10.19 6.13
N TYR A 273 -13.69 -9.14 5.78
CA TYR A 273 -12.24 -9.12 5.63
C TYR A 273 -11.51 -8.78 6.95
N PRO A 274 -10.21 -9.11 7.09
CA PRO A 274 -9.43 -8.66 8.24
C PRO A 274 -9.33 -7.13 8.27
N ILE A 275 -9.55 -6.53 9.44
CA ILE A 275 -9.54 -5.07 9.60
C ILE A 275 -8.15 -4.68 10.08
N LEU A 276 -7.32 -4.13 9.20
CA LEU A 276 -5.89 -3.98 9.48
C LEU A 276 -5.59 -2.69 10.24
N MET A 277 -4.69 -2.81 11.20
CA MET A 277 -4.15 -1.72 12.00
C MET A 277 -2.64 -1.61 11.77
N ALA A 278 -2.22 -0.52 11.12
CA ALA A 278 -0.83 -0.27 10.80
C ALA A 278 -0.17 0.54 11.94
N GLY A 279 0.78 -0.07 12.67
CA GLY A 279 1.55 0.56 13.75
C GLY A 279 2.80 1.31 13.27
N SER A 280 3.63 1.86 14.16
CA SER A 280 4.75 2.77 13.84
C SER A 280 5.77 2.25 12.81
N GLY A 281 5.93 0.93 12.68
CA GLY A 281 6.84 0.29 11.70
C GLY A 281 6.27 0.02 10.31
N SER A 282 4.98 0.30 10.09
CA SER A 282 4.29 0.03 8.81
C SER A 282 3.66 1.30 8.24
N LYS A 283 3.29 1.27 6.97
CA LYS A 283 2.59 2.37 6.27
C LYS A 283 1.19 1.92 5.90
N ALA A 284 0.18 2.72 6.20
CA ALA A 284 -1.17 2.55 5.67
C ALA A 284 -1.25 3.30 4.33
N VAL A 285 -1.16 2.55 3.23
CA VAL A 285 -1.21 3.12 1.88
C VAL A 285 -2.63 3.53 1.51
N ILE A 286 -3.62 2.78 2.05
CA ILE A 286 -5.04 3.08 1.89
C ILE A 286 -5.70 2.94 3.25
N ARG A 287 -6.47 3.96 3.62
CA ARG A 287 -7.36 3.92 4.79
C ARG A 287 -8.81 3.95 4.36
N VAL A 288 -9.65 3.23 5.09
CA VAL A 288 -11.10 3.23 4.88
C VAL A 288 -11.68 4.56 5.36
N GLY A 289 -12.53 5.15 4.53
CA GLY A 289 -13.15 6.46 4.76
C GLY A 289 -12.48 7.59 3.99
N GLU A 290 -13.29 8.44 3.38
CA GLU A 290 -12.89 9.69 2.74
C GLU A 290 -13.09 10.85 3.71
N LEU A 291 -12.11 11.76 3.79
CA LEU A 291 -12.27 12.99 4.57
C LEU A 291 -12.89 14.07 3.68
N THR A 292 -14.04 14.58 4.10
CA THR A 292 -14.72 15.72 3.49
C THR A 292 -14.69 16.91 4.42
N LYS A 293 -14.65 18.12 3.87
CA LYS A 293 -14.67 19.35 4.69
C LYS A 293 -16.02 19.50 5.39
N ASN A 294 -15.99 19.75 6.69
CA ASN A 294 -17.16 20.09 7.49
C ASN A 294 -16.81 21.27 8.41
N ASN A 295 -17.27 22.47 8.05
CA ASN A 295 -16.93 23.71 8.75
C ASN A 295 -17.64 23.86 10.11
N ASN A 296 -18.55 22.96 10.47
CA ASN A 296 -19.30 23.04 11.72
C ASN A 296 -18.63 22.27 12.86
N GLN A 297 -17.45 21.69 12.63
CA GLN A 297 -16.75 20.85 13.60
C GLN A 297 -15.45 21.50 14.05
N ASP A 298 -15.47 22.17 15.19
CA ASP A 298 -14.32 22.93 15.72
C ASP A 298 -13.39 22.10 16.61
N LYS A 299 -13.79 20.87 16.97
CA LYS A 299 -13.03 19.96 17.83
C LYS A 299 -12.80 18.60 17.19
N TYR A 300 -11.86 17.84 17.75
CA TYR A 300 -11.67 16.44 17.39
C TYR A 300 -12.91 15.62 17.74
N LYS A 301 -13.27 14.70 16.86
CA LYS A 301 -14.39 13.76 17.07
C LYS A 301 -13.86 12.34 17.16
N THR A 302 -14.02 11.71 18.31
CA THR A 302 -13.64 10.31 18.53
C THR A 302 -14.65 9.36 17.91
N ILE A 303 -14.16 8.44 17.08
CA ILE A 303 -14.90 7.31 16.51
C ILE A 303 -14.11 6.02 16.81
N ASN A 304 -14.66 5.21 17.72
CA ASN A 304 -14.00 4.02 18.25
C ASN A 304 -12.57 4.34 18.73
N TRP A 305 -11.55 3.77 18.10
CA TRP A 305 -10.14 3.94 18.46
C TRP A 305 -9.51 5.19 17.83
N SER A 306 -10.18 5.85 16.89
CA SER A 306 -9.58 6.89 16.05
C SER A 306 -10.25 8.26 16.23
N ASP A 307 -9.47 9.33 16.11
CA ASP A 307 -9.99 10.70 16.15
C ASP A 307 -9.99 11.35 14.76
N ILE A 308 -11.05 12.08 14.45
CA ILE A 308 -11.17 12.87 13.22
C ILE A 308 -10.79 14.32 13.55
N PRO A 309 -9.86 14.93 12.80
CA PRO A 309 -9.43 16.31 13.03
C PRO A 309 -10.57 17.32 12.79
N PRO A 310 -10.51 18.51 13.42
CA PRO A 310 -11.50 19.57 13.22
C PRO A 310 -11.56 19.99 11.74
N GLY A 311 -12.70 20.54 11.33
CA GLY A 311 -12.97 20.94 9.95
C GLY A 311 -13.21 19.77 8.99
N ASN A 312 -13.22 18.53 9.48
CA ASN A 312 -13.35 17.33 8.65
C ASN A 312 -14.44 16.39 9.15
N GLU A 313 -15.06 15.68 8.21
CA GLU A 313 -15.98 14.58 8.45
C GLU A 313 -15.52 13.35 7.66
N LEU A 314 -15.81 12.15 8.17
CA LEU A 314 -15.38 10.90 7.55
C LEU A 314 -16.57 10.17 6.91
N ASN A 315 -16.57 10.11 5.58
CA ASN A 315 -17.57 9.39 4.80
C ASN A 315 -17.06 8.00 4.43
N VAL A 316 -17.67 6.94 4.93
CA VAL A 316 -17.23 5.55 4.70
C VAL A 316 -18.00 4.87 3.58
N ARG A 317 -19.33 5.00 3.55
CA ARG A 317 -20.17 4.28 2.56
C ARG A 317 -20.13 4.98 1.21
N MET A 318 -19.88 4.23 0.14
CA MET A 318 -20.09 4.70 -1.24
C MET A 318 -21.36 4.08 -1.85
N SER A 319 -21.53 2.77 -1.73
CA SER A 319 -22.68 2.04 -2.30
C SER A 319 -22.91 0.71 -1.58
N GLY A 320 -24.09 0.11 -1.78
CA GLY A 320 -24.54 -1.09 -1.10
C GLY A 320 -25.04 -0.82 0.32
N LEU A 321 -25.26 -1.90 1.07
CA LEU A 321 -25.74 -1.87 2.46
C LEU A 321 -24.53 -1.90 3.41
N VAL A 322 -24.34 -0.82 4.16
CA VAL A 322 -23.33 -0.73 5.23
C VAL A 322 -24.06 -0.28 6.49
N TRP A 323 -24.13 -1.17 7.48
CA TRP A 323 -24.69 -0.83 8.79
C TRP A 323 -23.85 0.24 9.49
N PRO A 324 -24.46 1.17 10.25
CA PRO A 324 -23.72 2.18 11.02
C PRO A 324 -22.62 1.58 11.91
N GLU A 325 -22.91 0.45 12.56
CA GLU A 325 -21.99 -0.30 13.41
C GLU A 325 -20.74 -0.73 12.66
N ALA A 326 -20.92 -1.31 11.47
CA ALA A 326 -19.81 -1.74 10.64
C ALA A 326 -19.03 -0.55 10.05
N SER A 327 -19.73 0.51 9.64
CA SER A 327 -19.11 1.75 9.17
C SER A 327 -18.15 2.32 10.22
N VAL A 328 -18.61 2.39 11.47
CA VAL A 328 -17.81 2.86 12.62
C VAL A 328 -16.66 1.89 12.94
N ARG A 329 -16.87 0.59 12.80
CA ARG A 329 -15.83 -0.44 13.04
C ARG A 329 -14.67 -0.35 12.06
N ILE A 330 -14.95 -0.19 10.77
CA ILE A 330 -13.93 -0.17 9.72
C ILE A 330 -13.30 1.22 9.52
N ALA A 331 -13.92 2.28 10.05
CA ALA A 331 -13.45 3.66 9.90
C ALA A 331 -11.96 3.80 10.23
N ASN A 332 -11.22 4.50 9.36
CA ASN A 332 -9.78 4.75 9.47
C ASN A 332 -8.85 3.52 9.51
N SER A 333 -9.38 2.30 9.49
CA SER A 333 -8.58 1.08 9.36
C SER A 333 -7.83 1.06 8.02
N ALA A 334 -6.75 0.29 7.94
CA ALA A 334 -5.98 0.17 6.71
C ALA A 334 -6.57 -0.93 5.80
N TYR A 335 -6.74 -0.63 4.52
CA TYR A 335 -7.07 -1.62 3.49
C TYR A 335 -5.82 -2.16 2.81
N LEU A 336 -4.83 -1.30 2.55
CA LEU A 336 -3.54 -1.68 1.97
C LEU A 336 -2.43 -1.16 2.87
N THR A 337 -1.52 -2.05 3.22
CA THR A 337 -0.37 -1.75 4.08
C THR A 337 0.92 -2.19 3.41
N GLN A 338 2.01 -1.51 3.78
CA GLN A 338 3.37 -1.88 3.39
C GLN A 338 4.27 -1.75 4.60
N GLU A 339 5.11 -2.74 4.84
CA GLU A 339 6.13 -2.68 5.88
C GLU A 339 7.45 -3.28 5.39
N ARG A 340 8.55 -2.80 5.96
CA ARG A 340 9.87 -3.38 5.69
C ARG A 340 10.14 -4.54 6.64
N TYR A 341 10.77 -5.59 6.13
CA TYR A 341 11.25 -6.70 6.92
C TYR A 341 12.64 -7.11 6.43
N GLY A 342 13.68 -6.77 7.20
CA GLY A 342 15.07 -6.87 6.76
C GLY A 342 15.33 -6.02 5.51
N LYS A 343 15.87 -6.65 4.46
CA LYS A 343 16.07 -6.03 3.13
C LYS A 343 14.83 -6.12 2.24
N GLY A 344 13.83 -6.91 2.61
CA GLY A 344 12.60 -7.10 1.86
C GLY A 344 11.43 -6.30 2.42
N GLN A 345 10.23 -6.72 2.02
CA GLN A 345 9.00 -6.07 2.45
C GLN A 345 7.80 -7.01 2.39
N ILE A 346 6.77 -6.63 3.14
CA ILE A 346 5.49 -7.31 3.19
C ILE A 346 4.41 -6.27 2.82
N ILE A 347 3.55 -6.64 1.89
CA ILE A 347 2.44 -5.84 1.39
C ILE A 347 1.17 -6.63 1.64
N LEU A 348 0.32 -6.13 2.54
CA LEU A 348 -0.92 -6.81 2.93
C LEU A 348 -2.14 -6.02 2.46
N PHE A 349 -3.01 -6.70 1.73
CA PHE A 349 -4.35 -6.25 1.40
C PHE A 349 -5.36 -6.87 2.37
N SER A 350 -6.24 -6.04 2.93
CA SER A 350 -7.34 -6.46 3.78
C SER A 350 -8.30 -7.35 2.99
N GLY A 351 -8.77 -6.89 1.83
CA GLY A 351 -9.66 -7.66 0.94
C GLY A 351 -8.96 -8.21 -0.30
N GLU A 352 -9.74 -8.76 -1.22
CA GLU A 352 -9.28 -9.24 -2.53
C GLU A 352 -9.18 -8.06 -3.51
N PRO A 353 -7.97 -7.63 -3.90
CA PRO A 353 -7.79 -6.39 -4.65
C PRO A 353 -8.24 -6.49 -6.11
N ASN A 354 -8.34 -7.69 -6.65
CA ASN A 354 -8.69 -7.99 -8.03
C ASN A 354 -9.97 -8.84 -8.12
N PHE A 355 -10.85 -8.77 -7.12
CA PHE A 355 -12.08 -9.56 -7.03
C PHE A 355 -12.84 -9.63 -8.37
N ARG A 356 -12.89 -10.82 -8.97
CA ARG A 356 -13.54 -11.12 -10.26
C ARG A 356 -13.10 -10.23 -11.45
N GLY A 357 -11.97 -9.54 -11.36
CA GLY A 357 -11.57 -8.53 -12.34
C GLY A 357 -12.46 -7.28 -12.35
N SER A 358 -13.42 -7.16 -11.43
CA SER A 358 -14.37 -6.04 -11.38
C SER A 358 -13.81 -4.79 -10.69
N THR A 359 -12.77 -4.94 -9.86
CA THR A 359 -12.23 -3.87 -9.02
C THR A 359 -10.98 -3.25 -9.62
N LEU A 360 -11.15 -2.47 -10.70
CA LEU A 360 -10.03 -1.90 -11.48
C LEU A 360 -9.07 -1.03 -10.65
N GLY A 361 -9.60 -0.24 -9.72
CA GLY A 361 -8.80 0.65 -8.87
C GLY A 361 -7.87 -0.11 -7.92
N THR A 362 -8.39 -1.07 -7.18
CA THR A 362 -7.58 -1.92 -6.30
C THR A 362 -6.70 -2.91 -7.07
N ASN A 363 -7.13 -3.33 -8.27
CA ASN A 363 -6.30 -4.15 -9.15
C ASN A 363 -5.06 -3.37 -9.60
N ARG A 364 -5.18 -2.08 -9.92
CA ARG A 364 -4.03 -1.22 -10.24
C ARG A 364 -2.97 -1.21 -9.14
N LEU A 365 -3.41 -1.13 -7.88
CA LEU A 365 -2.53 -1.16 -6.70
C LEU A 365 -1.84 -2.52 -6.55
N TRP A 366 -2.58 -3.60 -6.79
CA TRP A 366 -2.02 -4.95 -6.81
C TRP A 366 -0.98 -5.12 -7.92
N LEU A 367 -1.28 -4.68 -9.15
CA LEU A 367 -0.32 -4.69 -10.26
C LEU A 367 0.93 -3.86 -9.94
N ASN A 368 0.77 -2.68 -9.33
CA ASN A 368 1.89 -1.86 -8.86
C ASN A 368 2.74 -2.61 -7.84
N SER A 369 2.12 -3.33 -6.89
CA SER A 369 2.84 -4.14 -5.91
C SER A 369 3.67 -5.25 -6.55
N VAL A 370 3.13 -5.92 -7.57
CA VAL A 370 3.81 -7.00 -8.30
C VAL A 370 4.99 -6.47 -9.12
N VAL A 371 4.78 -5.40 -9.89
CA VAL A 371 5.77 -4.87 -10.82
C VAL A 371 6.87 -4.11 -10.08
N TYR A 372 6.51 -3.24 -9.15
CA TYR A 372 7.45 -2.31 -8.52
C TYR A 372 8.01 -2.82 -7.19
N GLY A 373 7.34 -3.76 -6.51
CA GLY A 373 7.75 -4.20 -5.18
C GLY A 373 9.18 -4.73 -5.10
N SER A 374 9.64 -5.45 -6.14
CA SER A 374 11.02 -5.97 -6.15
C SER A 374 12.12 -4.90 -6.22
N GLY A 375 11.79 -3.65 -6.55
CA GLY A 375 12.75 -2.54 -6.63
C GLY A 375 12.40 -1.32 -5.77
N LEU A 376 11.14 -1.15 -5.39
CA LEU A 376 10.66 -0.06 -4.54
C LEU A 376 10.26 -0.62 -3.17
N GLY A 377 10.94 -0.16 -2.12
CA GLY A 377 10.69 -0.60 -0.73
C GLY A 377 11.61 -1.71 -0.25
N THR A 378 12.28 -2.42 -1.16
CA THR A 378 13.32 -3.42 -0.87
C THR A 378 14.72 -2.90 -1.19
N SER A 379 15.73 -3.60 -0.69
CA SER A 379 17.11 -3.46 -1.15
C SER A 379 17.48 -4.70 -1.96
N PRO A 380 18.12 -4.56 -3.13
CA PRO A 380 18.47 -5.69 -3.96
C PRO A 380 19.31 -6.71 -3.19
N ARG A 381 19.03 -7.99 -3.44
CA ARG A 381 19.86 -9.09 -2.92
C ARG A 381 21.30 -8.85 -3.35
N ILE A 382 22.23 -8.87 -2.38
CA ILE A 382 23.65 -9.04 -2.71
C ILE A 382 23.72 -10.40 -3.37
N LYS A 383 24.00 -10.42 -4.67
CA LYS A 383 24.26 -11.67 -5.38
C LYS A 383 25.61 -12.17 -4.84
N PRO A 384 25.66 -13.34 -4.18
CA PRO A 384 26.91 -13.91 -3.70
C PRO A 384 27.89 -14.17 -4.85
#